data_AF-A0A7V1ZJ26-F1
#
_entry.id   AF-A0A7V1ZJ26-F1
#
_cell.length_a   1.000
_cell.length_b   1.000
_cell.length_c   1.000
_cell.angle_alpha   90.00
_cell.angle_beta   90.00
_cell.angle_gamma   90.00
#
_symmetry.space_group_name_H-M   'P 1'
#
loop_
_entity.id
_entity.type
_entity.pdbx_description
1 polymer ?
#
loop_
_entity_poly.entity_id
_entity_poly.type
_entity_poly.pdbx_seq_one_letter_code
_entity_poly.pdbx_strand_id
1 'polypeptide(L)' 'ARLEFCDLVEAGIVDPAKVARTALQNASSVAGLLLTTEALIAEKPKEEKKFGGMHGHPHMDEEF' A
#
# COMPACT_ATOMS: atom_id res chain seq x y z
N ALA A 1 -8.32 -14.83 -27.30
CA ALA A 1 -7.14 -14.21 -27.91
C ALA A 1 -6.02 -15.25 -27.93
N ARG A 2 -5.30 -15.44 -29.04
CA ARG A 2 -4.04 -16.20 -29.03
C ARG A 2 -2.91 -15.26 -28.59
N LEU A 3 -2.06 -15.74 -27.69
CA LEU A 3 -0.85 -15.03 -27.27
C LEU A 3 0.29 -15.52 -28.15
N GLU A 4 0.60 -14.75 -29.18
CA GLU A 4 1.69 -15.02 -30.11
C GLU A 4 2.83 -14.05 -29.80
N PHE A 5 4.07 -14.56 -29.87
CA PHE A 5 5.25 -13.71 -29.67
C PHE A 5 5.45 -12.83 -30.89
N CYS A 6 5.73 -11.56 -30.66
CA CYS A 6 6.00 -10.57 -31.71
C CYS A 6 7.04 -9.55 -31.25
N ASP A 7 7.55 -8.78 -32.21
CA ASP A 7 8.28 -7.55 -31.90
C ASP A 7 7.30 -6.48 -31.40
N LEU A 8 7.53 -6.00 -30.17
CA LEU A 8 6.62 -5.08 -29.50
C LEU A 8 6.65 -3.66 -30.11
N VAL A 9 7.77 -3.26 -30.71
CA VAL A 9 7.92 -1.95 -31.34
C VAL A 9 7.17 -1.94 -32.67
N GLU A 10 7.38 -2.97 -33.51
CA GLU A 10 6.65 -3.13 -34.77
C GLU A 10 5.14 -3.30 -34.55
N ALA A 11 4.75 -4.01 -33.48
CA ALA A 11 3.35 -4.15 -33.09
C ALA A 11 2.72 -2.89 -32.47
N GLY A 12 3.52 -1.84 -32.20
CA GLY A 12 3.06 -0.59 -31.60
C GLY A 12 2.69 -0.69 -30.10
N ILE A 13 3.11 -1.76 -29.43
CA ILE A 13 2.87 -2.01 -28.00
C ILE A 13 4.05 -1.42 -27.21
N VAL A 14 4.06 -0.10 -27.07
CA VAL A 14 5.18 0.64 -26.46
C VAL A 14 4.74 1.38 -25.20
N ASP A 15 5.52 1.24 -24.13
CA ASP A 15 5.33 2.01 -22.90
C ASP A 15 6.22 3.27 -22.88
N PRO A 16 5.72 4.41 -22.37
CA PRO A 16 6.55 5.59 -22.18
C PRO A 16 7.72 5.28 -21.23
N ALA A 17 8.95 5.51 -21.69
CA ALA A 17 10.16 5.22 -20.90
C ALA A 17 10.16 5.89 -19.51
N LYS A 18 9.50 7.04 -19.37
CA LYS A 18 9.32 7.71 -18.08
C LYS A 18 8.50 6.87 -17.09
N VAL A 19 7.41 6.24 -17.55
CA VAL A 19 6.53 5.45 -16.68
C VAL A 19 7.24 4.20 -16.20
N ALA A 20 7.84 3.43 -17.10
CA ALA A 20 8.59 2.23 -16.73
C ALA A 20 9.72 2.52 -15.72
N ARG A 21 10.49 3.59 -15.96
CA ARG A 21 11.57 4.01 -15.05
C ARG A 21 11.03 4.45 -13.68
N THR A 22 10.02 5.33 -13.66
CA THR A 22 9.47 5.85 -12.42
C THR A 22 8.79 4.75 -11.60
N ALA A 23 8.08 3.83 -12.25
CA ALA A 23 7.47 2.68 -11.58
C ALA A 23 8.53 1.80 -10.88
N LEU A 24 9.61 1.45 -11.58
CA LEU A 24 10.71 0.69 -11.01
C LEU A 24 11.39 1.42 -9.85
N GLN A 25 11.70 2.71 -10.02
CA GLN A 25 12.35 3.51 -8.98
C GLN A 25 11.49 3.60 -7.70
N ASN A 26 10.19 3.84 -7.84
CA ASN A 26 9.28 3.92 -6.70
C ASN A 26 9.13 2.57 -6.00
N ALA A 27 9.00 1.48 -6.77
CA ALA A 27 8.92 0.12 -6.22
C ALA A 27 10.19 -0.25 -5.45
N SER A 28 11.37 -0.04 -6.04
CA SER A 28 12.64 -0.31 -5.38
C SER A 28 12.87 0.53 -4.13
N SER A 29 12.39 1.79 -4.12
CA SER A 29 12.47 2.67 -2.94
C SER A 29 11.69 2.10 -1.76
N VAL A 30 10.41 1.75 -1.97
CA VAL A 30 9.56 1.17 -0.92
C VAL A 30 10.09 -0.20 -0.49
N ALA A 31 10.49 -1.05 -1.44
CA ALA A 31 11.06 -2.35 -1.12
C ALA A 31 12.34 -2.23 -0.28
N GLY A 32 13.22 -1.28 -0.60
CA GLY A 32 14.44 -1.01 0.16
C GLY A 32 14.14 -0.66 1.62
N LEU A 33 13.19 0.26 1.85
CA LEU A 33 12.76 0.62 3.20
C LEU A 33 12.19 -0.59 3.97
N LEU A 34 11.31 -1.35 3.33
CA LEU A 34 10.64 -2.49 3.97
C LEU A 34 11.63 -3.61 4.35
N LEU A 35 12.58 -3.94 3.46
CA LEU A 35 13.54 -5.01 3.68
C LEU A 35 14.50 -4.73 4.83
N THR A 36 14.80 -3.47 5.13
CA THR A 36 15.71 -3.07 6.21
C THR A 36 15.00 -2.73 7.51
N THR A 37 13.66 -2.83 7.55
CA THR A 37 12.87 -2.54 8.74
C THR A 37 12.72 -3.81 9.58
N GLU A 38 13.43 -3.89 10.70
CA GLU A 38 13.40 -5.06 11.61
C GLU A 38 12.16 -5.09 12.52
N ALA A 39 11.61 -3.92 12.87
CA ALA A 39 10.46 -3.81 13.77
C ALA A 39 9.62 -2.57 13.47
N LEU A 40 8.31 -2.66 13.77
CA LEU A 40 7.35 -1.58 13.65
C LEU A 40 6.61 -1.44 14.99
N ILE A 41 6.56 -0.21 15.53
CA ILE A 41 5.72 0.11 16.69
C ILE A 41 4.44 0.76 16.14
N ALA A 42 3.31 0.10 16.38
CA ALA A 42 2.00 0.58 15.97
C ALA A 42 1.10 0.81 17.18
N GLU A 43 0.20 1.79 17.08
CA GLU A 43 -0.87 1.97 18.06
C GLU A 43 -1.85 0.80 18.02
N LYS A 44 -2.43 0.45 19.18
CA LYS A 44 -3.48 -0.56 19.24
C LYS A 44 -4.67 -0.10 18.38
N PRO A 45 -5.22 -0.97 17.50
CA PRO A 45 -6.41 -0.64 16.72
C PRO A 45 -7.53 -0.16 17.65
N LYS A 46 -8.11 1.00 17.35
CA LYS A 46 -9.26 1.52 18.09
C LYS A 46 -10.46 0.64 17.78
N GLU A 47 -11.20 0.22 18.80
CA GLU A 47 -12.52 -0.37 18.57
C GLU A 47 -13.44 0.70 18.00
N GLU A 48 -13.89 0.52 16.76
CA GLU A 48 -14.99 1.34 16.24
C GLU A 48 -16.24 1.04 17.06
N LYS A 49 -16.59 1.95 17.97
CA LYS A 49 -17.92 1.94 18.59
C LYS A 49 -18.94 2.07 17.47
N LYS A 50 -19.62 0.97 17.15
CA LYS A 50 -20.83 1.00 16.32
C LYS A 50 -21.76 2.05 16.93
N PHE A 51 -21.91 3.17 16.25
CA PHE A 51 -22.85 4.22 16.66
C PHE A 51 -24.27 3.67 16.48
N GLY A 52 -24.79 3.06 17.55
CA GLY A 52 -26.17 2.65 17.70
C GLY A 52 -26.64 3.04 19.10
N GLY A 53 -27.31 4.19 19.18
CA GLY A 53 -28.25 4.55 20.25
C GLY A 53 -27.76 4.52 21.71
N MET A 54 -27.60 5.73 22.28
CA MET A 54 -28.25 6.14 23.54
C MET A 54 -27.79 5.50 24.88
N HIS A 55 -27.22 6.36 25.74
CA HIS A 55 -27.02 6.29 27.23
C HIS A 55 -25.76 5.60 27.82
N GLY A 56 -24.93 6.40 28.49
CA GLY A 56 -24.36 6.03 29.80
C GLY A 56 -22.83 5.88 29.94
N HIS A 57 -22.25 6.79 30.73
CA HIS A 57 -20.98 6.77 31.50
C HIS A 57 -19.61 7.00 30.81
N PRO A 58 -18.77 7.90 31.39
CA PRO A 58 -17.39 8.10 30.96
C PRO A 58 -16.51 6.96 31.52
N HIS A 59 -15.83 6.25 30.62
CA HIS A 59 -14.79 5.31 31.01
C HIS A 59 -13.45 6.03 30.90
N MET A 60 -12.78 6.16 32.05
CA MET A 60 -11.46 6.78 32.23
C MET A 60 -10.43 6.18 31.27
N ASP A 61 -9.73 7.06 30.56
CA ASP A 61 -8.53 6.75 29.80
C ASP A 61 -7.33 6.72 30.78
N GLU A 62 -7.18 5.63 31.54
CA GLU A 62 -5.92 5.30 32.23
C GLU A 62 -5.48 3.90 31.80
N GLU A 63 -4.45 3.85 30.94
CA GLU A 63 -3.19 3.13 31.14
C GLU A 63 -2.50 2.91 29.77
N PHE A 64 -1.31 3.52 29.66
CA PHE A 64 -0.26 3.41 28.62
C PHE A 64 -0.66 3.65 27.14
#